data_AF-T1CDR9-F1
#
_entry.id   AF-T1CDR9-F1
#
_cell.length_a   1.000
_cell.length_b   1.000
_cell.length_c   1.000
_cell.angle_alpha   90.00
_cell.angle_beta   90.00
_cell.angle_gamma   90.00
#
_symmetry.space_group_name_H-M   'P 1'
#
loop_
_entity.id
_entity.type
_entity.pdbx_description
1 polymer ?
#
loop_
_entity_poly.entity_id
_entity_poly.type
_entity_poly.pdbx_seq_one_letter_code
_entity_poly.pdbx_strand_id
1 'polypeptide(L)'
;QPTGLALRIMPPLLYGAGHAYAIPFSGTGSEAAVKALSAADLRAYHAAVVRPDNAQILIAGDATLAEILPQLEATFGRWQAPSTPRLQVSVPEVPAAPRVRVLLMDRPGAPQSLILAGLLAPPTASPDYLAIRAMNEVFGGSFTSRLNMNLREDKHWAYGAGTLLRDAQGQRPFLAYAPVQTDKTAESVAEILRESQA
;
A
#
# COMPACT_ATOMS: atom_id res chain seq x y z
N GLN A 1 -14.27 -6.18 10.49
CA GLN A 1 -13.99 -4.77 10.88
C GLN A 1 -13.97 -3.91 9.63
N PRO A 2 -14.47 -2.66 9.65
CA PRO A 2 -14.58 -1.81 8.45
C PRO A 2 -13.28 -1.66 7.65
N THR A 3 -12.16 -1.44 8.33
CA THR A 3 -10.83 -1.29 7.70
C THR A 3 -10.43 -2.51 6.87
N GLY A 4 -10.57 -3.72 7.43
CA GLY A 4 -10.20 -4.94 6.71
C GLY A 4 -11.02 -5.18 5.44
N LEU A 5 -12.29 -4.76 5.44
CA LEU A 5 -13.15 -4.85 4.27
C LEU A 5 -12.74 -3.81 3.21
N ALA A 6 -12.48 -2.56 3.62
CA ALA A 6 -11.99 -1.50 2.73
C ALA A 6 -10.65 -1.87 2.07
N LEU A 7 -9.69 -2.38 2.84
CA LEU A 7 -8.38 -2.80 2.32
C LEU A 7 -8.46 -3.99 1.35
N ARG A 8 -9.56 -4.75 1.38
CA ARG A 8 -9.81 -5.85 0.46
C ARG A 8 -10.42 -5.38 -0.86
N ILE A 9 -11.32 -4.41 -0.83
CA ILE A 9 -12.04 -3.94 -2.02
C ILE A 9 -11.31 -2.83 -2.78
N MET A 10 -10.50 -2.02 -2.09
CA MET A 10 -9.84 -0.84 -2.68
C MET A 10 -8.87 -1.18 -3.83
N PRO A 11 -8.01 -2.21 -3.74
CA PRO A 11 -7.01 -2.46 -4.78
C PRO A 11 -7.58 -2.68 -6.19
N PRO A 12 -8.57 -3.56 -6.43
CA PRO A 12 -9.14 -3.72 -7.78
C PRO A 12 -9.93 -2.49 -8.24
N LEU A 13 -10.39 -1.62 -7.34
CA LEU A 13 -11.04 -0.36 -7.70
C LEU A 13 -10.04 0.70 -8.16
N LEU A 14 -8.82 0.68 -7.61
CA LEU A 14 -7.73 1.57 -8.00
C LEU A 14 -7.03 1.10 -9.26
N TYR A 15 -6.67 -0.20 -9.31
CA TYR A 15 -5.80 -0.74 -10.34
C TYR A 15 -6.52 -1.45 -11.49
N GLY A 16 -7.80 -1.77 -11.32
CA GLY A 16 -8.54 -2.63 -12.24
C GLY A 16 -8.33 -4.12 -11.97
N ALA A 17 -9.28 -4.94 -12.43
CA ALA A 17 -9.20 -6.39 -12.26
C ALA A 17 -8.04 -6.97 -13.09
N GLY A 18 -7.30 -7.91 -12.50
CA GLY A 18 -6.17 -8.59 -13.16
C GLY A 18 -4.83 -7.86 -13.08
N HIS A 19 -4.80 -6.62 -12.59
CA HIS A 19 -3.55 -5.90 -12.36
C HIS A 19 -2.75 -6.53 -11.20
N ALA A 20 -1.41 -6.56 -11.29
CA ALA A 20 -0.54 -7.18 -10.28
C ALA A 20 -0.72 -6.58 -8.87
N TYR A 21 -1.05 -5.29 -8.79
CA TYR A 21 -1.34 -4.57 -7.53
C TYR A 21 -2.81 -4.60 -7.11
N ALA A 22 -3.70 -5.32 -7.83
CA ALA A 22 -5.10 -5.45 -7.46
C ALA A 22 -5.37 -6.53 -6.39
N ILE A 23 -4.32 -7.14 -5.84
CA ILE A 23 -4.44 -8.06 -4.68
C ILE A 23 -4.86 -7.27 -3.43
N PRO A 24 -5.64 -7.88 -2.49
CA PRO A 24 -6.01 -7.23 -1.23
C PRO A 24 -4.79 -6.62 -0.52
N PHE A 25 -4.87 -5.38 -0.05
CA PHE A 25 -3.77 -4.73 0.67
C PHE A 25 -3.44 -5.41 2.00
N SER A 26 -4.33 -6.28 2.49
CA SER A 26 -4.06 -7.17 3.62
C SER A 26 -3.07 -8.30 3.31
N GLY A 27 -2.77 -8.57 2.02
CA GLY A 27 -1.95 -9.70 1.59
C GLY A 27 -2.64 -11.07 1.68
N THR A 28 -3.91 -11.13 2.10
CA THR A 28 -4.58 -12.39 2.49
C THR A 28 -5.16 -13.20 1.33
N GLY A 29 -5.10 -12.72 0.09
CA GLY A 29 -5.69 -13.42 -1.06
C GLY A 29 -7.20 -13.66 -0.92
N SER A 30 -7.73 -14.73 -1.53
CA SER A 30 -9.14 -15.16 -1.40
C SER A 30 -9.24 -16.55 -0.76
N GLU A 31 -10.39 -16.85 -0.15
CA GLU A 31 -10.64 -18.17 0.43
C GLU A 31 -10.49 -19.29 -0.62
N ALA A 32 -11.01 -19.07 -1.83
CA ALA A 32 -10.88 -20.01 -2.94
C ALA A 32 -9.40 -20.23 -3.33
N ALA A 33 -8.60 -19.16 -3.40
CA ALA A 33 -7.18 -19.28 -3.68
C ALA A 33 -6.44 -20.05 -2.57
N VAL A 34 -6.73 -19.76 -1.30
CA VAL A 34 -6.13 -20.47 -0.16
C VAL A 34 -6.48 -21.95 -0.17
N LYS A 35 -7.73 -22.32 -0.49
CA LYS A 35 -8.15 -23.72 -0.61
C LYS A 35 -7.51 -24.45 -1.79
N ALA A 36 -7.20 -23.75 -2.86
CA ALA A 36 -6.62 -24.33 -4.07
C ALA A 36 -5.09 -24.50 -4.00
N LEU A 37 -4.41 -23.77 -3.12
CA LEU A 37 -2.96 -23.83 -2.99
C LEU A 37 -2.48 -25.22 -2.53
N SER A 38 -1.50 -25.76 -3.25
CA SER A 38 -0.82 -27.01 -2.90
C SER A 38 0.60 -26.77 -2.40
N ALA A 39 1.17 -27.77 -1.73
CA ALA A 39 2.59 -27.75 -1.36
C ALA A 39 3.52 -27.70 -2.59
N ALA A 40 3.07 -28.18 -3.75
CA ALA A 40 3.84 -28.08 -4.99
C ALA A 40 3.92 -26.64 -5.49
N ASP A 41 2.81 -25.88 -5.41
CA ASP A 41 2.77 -24.47 -5.80
C ASP A 41 3.73 -23.63 -4.95
N LEU A 42 3.76 -23.88 -3.64
CA LEU A 42 4.67 -23.18 -2.72
C LEU A 42 6.15 -23.48 -3.03
N ARG A 43 6.48 -24.74 -3.32
CA ARG A 43 7.85 -25.12 -3.71
C ARG A 43 8.25 -24.49 -5.05
N ALA A 44 7.33 -24.48 -6.02
CA ALA A 44 7.57 -23.86 -7.33
C ALA A 44 7.79 -22.35 -7.20
N TYR A 45 6.95 -21.66 -6.42
CA TYR A 45 7.09 -20.23 -6.15
C TYR A 45 8.41 -19.92 -5.41
N HIS A 46 8.75 -20.70 -4.39
CA HIS A 46 10.01 -20.57 -3.67
C HIS A 46 11.21 -20.70 -4.62
N ALA A 47 11.25 -21.73 -5.46
CA ALA A 47 12.34 -21.93 -6.43
C ALA A 47 12.43 -20.81 -7.48
N ALA A 48 11.31 -20.18 -7.84
CA ALA A 48 11.28 -19.09 -8.81
C ALA A 48 11.74 -17.73 -8.21
N VAL A 49 11.47 -17.49 -6.92
CA VAL A 49 11.65 -16.17 -6.28
C VAL A 49 12.84 -16.13 -5.32
N VAL A 50 13.07 -17.19 -4.55
CA VAL A 50 14.18 -17.30 -3.59
C VAL A 50 15.39 -17.89 -4.31
N ARG A 51 16.17 -17.00 -4.92
CA ARG A 51 17.34 -17.32 -5.75
C ARG A 51 18.46 -16.30 -5.53
N PRO A 52 19.75 -16.68 -5.65
CA PRO A 52 20.87 -15.81 -5.28
C PRO A 52 20.99 -14.58 -6.18
N ASP A 53 20.64 -14.70 -7.47
CA ASP A 53 20.58 -13.59 -8.42
C ASP A 53 19.32 -12.72 -8.28
N ASN A 54 18.46 -12.99 -7.29
CA ASN A 54 17.36 -12.13 -6.86
C ASN A 54 17.49 -11.71 -5.37
N ALA A 55 18.59 -12.10 -4.70
CA ALA A 55 18.80 -11.84 -3.30
C ALA A 55 19.67 -10.59 -3.08
N GLN A 56 19.37 -9.84 -2.02
CA GLN A 56 20.21 -8.76 -1.51
C GLN A 56 20.33 -8.92 0.00
N ILE A 57 21.56 -8.85 0.51
CA ILE A 57 21.85 -8.95 1.95
C ILE A 57 22.28 -7.56 2.43
N LEU A 58 21.49 -6.97 3.32
CA LEU A 58 21.79 -5.68 3.93
C LEU A 58 22.23 -5.91 5.39
N ILE A 59 23.40 -5.39 5.75
CA ILE A 59 23.99 -5.57 7.08
C ILE A 59 24.31 -4.19 7.64
N ALA A 60 23.77 -3.90 8.82
CA ALA A 60 23.96 -2.64 9.51
C ALA A 60 24.24 -2.93 10.99
N GLY A 61 25.38 -2.47 11.50
CA GLY A 61 25.81 -2.72 12.87
C GLY A 61 27.31 -2.55 13.05
N ASP A 62 27.80 -2.92 14.23
CA ASP A 62 29.23 -2.94 14.58
C ASP A 62 29.88 -4.22 14.02
N ALA A 63 30.10 -4.22 12.71
CA ALA A 63 30.79 -5.31 12.02
C ALA A 63 31.48 -4.76 10.77
N THR A 64 32.65 -5.31 10.48
CA THR A 64 33.42 -4.98 9.27
C THR A 64 33.11 -5.96 8.15
N LEU A 65 33.34 -5.52 6.90
CA LEU A 65 33.22 -6.40 5.74
C LEU A 65 34.13 -7.64 5.85
N ALA A 66 35.32 -7.49 6.45
CA ALA A 66 36.28 -8.57 6.62
C ALA A 66 35.79 -9.67 7.58
N GLU A 67 34.99 -9.32 8.60
CA GLU A 67 34.40 -10.29 9.54
C GLU A 67 33.19 -11.01 8.93
N ILE A 68 32.42 -10.29 8.11
CA ILE A 68 31.14 -10.73 7.59
C ILE A 68 31.29 -11.57 6.32
N LEU A 69 32.13 -11.14 5.38
CA LEU A 69 32.24 -11.79 4.08
C LEU A 69 32.58 -13.29 4.19
N PRO A 70 33.52 -13.75 5.06
CA PRO A 70 33.79 -15.18 5.22
C PRO A 70 32.57 -15.98 5.70
N GLN A 71 31.72 -15.40 6.55
CA GLN A 71 30.51 -16.06 7.05
C GLN A 71 29.44 -16.17 5.96
N LEU A 72 29.31 -15.13 5.13
CA LEU A 72 28.42 -15.15 3.98
C LEU A 72 28.88 -16.17 2.94
N GLU A 73 30.17 -16.23 2.63
CA GLU A 73 30.73 -17.23 1.70
C GLU A 73 30.57 -18.66 2.24
N ALA A 74 30.79 -18.87 3.54
CA ALA A 74 30.58 -20.17 4.17
C ALA A 74 29.11 -20.64 4.10
N THR A 75 28.17 -19.71 4.19
CA THR A 75 26.72 -20.02 4.23
C THR A 75 26.11 -20.09 2.83
N PHE A 76 26.42 -19.10 1.98
CA PHE A 76 25.76 -18.86 0.69
C PHE A 76 26.69 -19.05 -0.52
N GLY A 77 28.00 -19.23 -0.34
CA GLY A 77 28.95 -19.32 -1.46
C GLY A 77 28.72 -20.52 -2.40
N ARG A 78 27.95 -21.53 -1.97
CA ARG A 78 27.50 -22.66 -2.80
C ARG A 78 26.12 -22.48 -3.42
N TRP A 79 25.41 -21.41 -3.08
CA TRP A 79 24.06 -21.13 -3.58
C TRP A 79 24.15 -20.52 -4.98
N GLN A 80 23.93 -21.35 -6.00
CA GLN A 80 24.07 -20.94 -7.40
C GLN A 80 22.73 -20.53 -8.01
N ALA A 81 22.77 -19.53 -8.90
CA ALA A 81 21.61 -19.08 -9.64
C ALA A 81 21.15 -20.15 -10.64
N PRO A 82 19.84 -20.45 -10.74
CA PRO A 82 19.35 -21.35 -11.77
C PRO A 82 19.46 -20.69 -13.15
N SER A 83 19.54 -21.50 -14.21
CA SER A 83 19.59 -21.01 -15.60
C SER A 83 18.26 -20.42 -16.09
N THR A 84 17.17 -20.63 -15.35
CA THR A 84 15.86 -20.06 -15.69
C THR A 84 15.87 -18.54 -15.46
N PRO A 85 15.16 -17.76 -16.30
CA PRO A 85 15.06 -16.32 -16.10
C PRO A 85 14.36 -15.98 -14.78
N ARG A 86 14.67 -14.82 -14.20
CA ARG A 86 13.96 -14.32 -13.02
C ARG A 86 12.49 -14.06 -13.36
N LEU A 87 11.62 -14.32 -12.40
CA LEU A 87 10.21 -13.94 -12.51
C LEU A 87 10.12 -12.42 -12.69
N GLN A 88 9.51 -11.98 -13.79
CA GLN A 88 9.21 -10.58 -14.03
C GLN A 88 7.71 -10.37 -13.87
N VAL A 89 7.33 -9.42 -13.02
CA VAL A 89 5.93 -9.03 -12.83
C VAL A 89 5.70 -7.76 -13.63
N SER A 90 4.78 -7.81 -14.60
CA SER A 90 4.35 -6.63 -15.33
C SER A 90 3.44 -5.77 -14.42
N VAL A 91 3.76 -4.48 -14.33
CA VAL A 91 2.98 -3.49 -13.58
C VAL A 91 2.64 -2.35 -14.55
N PRO A 92 1.66 -2.56 -15.44
CA PRO A 92 1.31 -1.57 -16.44
C PRO A 92 0.76 -0.30 -15.79
N GLU A 93 0.92 0.84 -16.47
CA GLU A 93 0.31 2.08 -16.01
C GLU A 93 -1.21 2.00 -16.08
N VAL A 94 -1.87 2.49 -15.04
CA VAL A 94 -3.32 2.56 -14.95
C VAL A 94 -3.76 3.97 -15.32
N PRO A 95 -4.70 4.11 -16.28
CA PRO A 95 -5.22 5.41 -16.65
C PRO A 95 -5.97 6.05 -15.49
N ALA A 96 -5.94 7.39 -15.44
CA ALA A 96 -6.70 8.14 -14.45
C ALA A 96 -8.19 7.78 -14.53
N ALA A 97 -8.82 7.62 -13.36
CA ALA A 97 -10.26 7.38 -13.31
C ALA A 97 -11.01 8.59 -13.89
N PRO A 98 -11.97 8.38 -14.80
CA PRO A 98 -12.64 9.48 -15.50
C PRO A 98 -13.58 10.30 -14.60
N ARG A 99 -13.93 9.76 -13.43
CA ARG A 99 -14.79 10.40 -12.44
C ARG A 99 -14.55 9.85 -11.05
N VAL A 100 -14.85 10.66 -10.04
CA VAL A 100 -14.90 10.21 -8.65
C VAL A 100 -16.00 9.15 -8.50
N ARG A 101 -15.71 8.09 -7.75
CA ARG A 101 -16.68 7.04 -7.40
C ARG A 101 -16.78 6.98 -5.88
N VAL A 102 -18.01 6.98 -5.38
CA VAL A 102 -18.30 6.76 -3.95
C VAL A 102 -18.94 5.39 -3.82
N LEU A 103 -18.38 4.54 -2.96
CA LEU A 103 -18.94 3.24 -2.63
C LEU A 103 -19.34 3.26 -1.16
N LEU A 104 -20.64 3.16 -0.92
CA LEU A 104 -21.17 3.03 0.42
C LEU A 104 -21.23 1.55 0.78
N MET A 105 -20.74 1.23 1.96
CA MET A 105 -20.70 -0.13 2.48
C MET A 105 -21.35 -0.13 3.84
N ASP A 106 -22.53 -0.75 3.90
CA ASP A 106 -23.25 -0.83 5.15
C ASP A 106 -22.57 -1.81 6.12
N ARG A 107 -22.36 -1.33 7.35
CA ARG A 107 -21.88 -2.14 8.46
C ARG A 107 -22.72 -1.79 9.69
N PRO A 108 -23.88 -2.46 9.86
CA PRO A 108 -24.75 -2.22 11.00
C PRO A 108 -24.00 -2.40 12.32
N GLY A 109 -24.22 -1.47 13.25
CA GLY A 109 -23.57 -1.47 14.57
C GLY A 109 -22.10 -1.02 14.58
N ALA A 110 -21.57 -0.48 13.48
CA ALA A 110 -20.28 0.20 13.53
C ALA A 110 -20.38 1.47 14.39
N PRO A 111 -19.47 1.70 15.35
CA PRO A 111 -19.52 2.86 16.25
C PRO A 111 -19.15 4.18 15.55
N GLN A 112 -18.52 4.10 14.37
CA GLN A 112 -18.09 5.23 13.56
C GLN A 112 -18.06 4.82 12.08
N SER A 113 -18.15 5.81 11.19
CA SER A 113 -17.90 5.60 9.77
C SER A 113 -16.41 5.60 9.49
N LEU A 114 -15.96 4.75 8.57
CA LEU A 114 -14.60 4.82 8.04
C LEU A 114 -14.67 5.35 6.62
N ILE A 115 -14.07 6.51 6.38
CA ILE A 115 -13.83 7.03 5.05
C ILE A 115 -12.43 6.59 4.62
N LEU A 116 -12.35 5.93 3.46
CA LEU A 116 -11.10 5.63 2.77
C LEU A 116 -11.21 6.14 1.34
N ALA A 117 -10.52 7.23 1.04
CA ALA A 117 -10.41 7.77 -0.32
C ALA A 117 -9.04 7.40 -0.89
N GLY A 118 -8.96 7.14 -2.20
CA GLY A 118 -7.72 6.68 -2.80
C GLY A 118 -7.56 7.12 -4.24
N LEU A 119 -6.32 7.41 -4.61
CA LEU A 119 -5.87 7.63 -5.99
C LEU A 119 -4.49 7.00 -6.19
N LEU A 120 -4.05 6.97 -7.45
CA LEU A 120 -2.73 6.45 -7.82
C LEU A 120 -1.75 7.60 -7.98
N ALA A 121 -0.71 7.60 -7.15
CA ALA A 121 0.41 8.52 -7.25
C ALA A 121 1.53 7.93 -8.15
N PRO A 122 2.45 8.76 -8.65
CA PRO A 122 3.64 8.29 -9.35
C PRO A 122 4.44 7.25 -8.54
N PRO A 123 5.20 6.36 -9.22
CA PRO A 123 6.02 5.33 -8.58
C PRO A 123 7.03 5.92 -7.59
N THR A 124 7.57 5.06 -6.72
CA THR A 124 8.57 5.48 -5.71
C THR A 124 9.80 6.09 -6.36
N ALA A 125 10.22 5.55 -7.51
CA ALA A 125 11.36 6.02 -8.27
C ALA A 125 11.08 7.28 -9.11
N SER A 126 9.91 7.91 -8.96
CA SER A 126 9.59 9.16 -9.65
C SER A 126 10.61 10.25 -9.29
N PRO A 127 11.05 11.09 -10.25
CA PRO A 127 11.92 12.23 -9.97
C PRO A 127 11.28 13.22 -8.97
N ASP A 128 9.95 13.25 -8.90
CA ASP A 128 9.18 14.12 -8.01
C ASP A 128 8.98 13.50 -6.61
N TYR A 129 9.68 12.41 -6.26
CA TYR A 129 9.50 11.71 -4.99
C TYR A 129 9.51 12.65 -3.78
N LEU A 130 10.50 13.56 -3.71
CA LEU A 130 10.62 14.51 -2.60
C LEU A 130 9.48 15.53 -2.59
N ALA A 131 9.04 16.00 -3.76
CA ALA A 131 7.90 16.91 -3.88
C ALA A 131 6.59 16.24 -3.43
N ILE A 132 6.36 14.99 -3.83
CA ILE A 132 5.20 14.20 -3.40
C ILE A 132 5.24 13.96 -1.88
N ARG A 133 6.42 13.68 -1.32
CA ARG A 133 6.60 13.51 0.13
C ARG A 133 6.29 14.80 0.90
N ALA A 134 6.80 15.93 0.43
CA ALA A 134 6.54 17.24 1.03
C ALA A 134 5.05 17.63 0.95
N MET A 135 4.41 17.41 -0.21
CA MET A 135 2.97 17.60 -0.38
C MET A 135 2.19 16.73 0.62
N ASN A 136 2.53 15.44 0.73
CA ASN A 136 1.86 14.53 1.64
C ASN A 136 1.99 15.00 3.10
N GLU A 137 3.17 15.47 3.52
CA GLU A 137 3.41 15.97 4.89
C GLU A 137 2.44 17.10 5.28
N VAL A 138 2.24 18.05 4.36
CA VAL A 138 1.33 19.20 4.54
C VAL A 138 -0.13 18.76 4.46
N PHE A 139 -0.47 17.88 3.52
CA PHE A 139 -1.85 17.49 3.26
C PHE A 139 -2.43 16.56 4.34
N GLY A 140 -1.75 15.47 4.68
CA GLY A 140 -2.27 14.46 5.62
C GLY A 140 -1.23 13.57 6.31
N GLY A 141 0.06 13.79 6.06
CA GLY A 141 1.16 12.92 6.52
C GLY A 141 1.66 13.20 7.93
N SER A 142 1.26 14.33 8.51
CA SER A 142 1.69 14.80 9.82
C SER A 142 0.51 15.05 10.76
N PHE A 143 0.78 15.17 12.05
CA PHE A 143 -0.25 15.53 13.04
C PHE A 143 -0.83 16.93 12.76
N THR A 144 0.00 17.88 12.35
CA THR A 144 -0.39 19.26 12.02
C THR A 144 -0.80 19.43 10.56
N SER A 145 -1.04 18.34 9.84
CA SER A 145 -1.46 18.38 8.44
C SER A 145 -2.85 18.97 8.28
N ARG A 146 -3.12 19.56 7.10
CA ARG A 146 -4.39 20.21 6.79
C ARG A 146 -5.59 19.32 7.05
N LEU A 147 -5.54 18.07 6.58
CA LEU A 147 -6.63 17.12 6.75
C LEU A 147 -6.91 16.82 8.23
N ASN A 148 -5.86 16.62 9.02
CA ASN A 148 -6.02 16.35 10.45
C ASN A 148 -6.50 17.60 11.19
N MET A 149 -5.88 18.76 10.96
CA MET A 149 -6.29 20.03 11.57
C MET A 149 -7.74 20.39 11.26
N ASN A 150 -8.23 20.10 10.05
CA ASN A 150 -9.62 20.31 9.69
C ASN A 150 -10.55 19.34 10.45
N LEU A 151 -10.42 18.02 10.22
CA LEU A 151 -11.41 17.07 10.73
C LEU A 151 -11.32 16.82 12.24
N ARG A 152 -10.12 16.89 12.82
CA ARG A 152 -9.89 16.63 14.24
C ARG A 152 -9.93 17.90 15.07
N GLU A 153 -9.11 18.90 14.75
CA GLU A 153 -8.89 20.05 15.64
C GLU A 153 -9.95 21.15 15.46
N ASP A 154 -10.36 21.47 14.23
CA ASP A 154 -11.43 22.45 13.99
C ASP A 154 -12.81 21.83 14.19
N LYS A 155 -13.11 20.74 13.45
CA LYS A 155 -14.45 20.16 13.41
C LYS A 155 -14.76 19.18 14.54
N HIS A 156 -13.75 18.56 15.16
CA HIS A 156 -13.93 17.54 16.19
C HIS A 156 -14.75 16.31 15.73
N TRP A 157 -14.76 16.03 14.43
CA TRP A 157 -15.51 14.91 13.83
C TRP A 157 -14.71 13.61 13.79
N ALA A 158 -13.37 13.71 13.76
CA ALA A 158 -12.45 12.60 13.79
C ALA A 158 -11.55 12.67 15.03
N TYR A 159 -11.16 11.52 15.58
CA TYR A 159 -10.03 11.48 16.52
C TYR A 159 -8.68 11.71 15.80
N GLY A 160 -8.62 11.33 14.53
CA GLY A 160 -7.48 11.57 13.66
C GLY A 160 -7.84 11.25 12.22
N ALA A 161 -7.28 12.04 11.31
CA ALA A 161 -7.39 11.83 9.88
C ALA A 161 -6.02 12.04 9.25
N GLY A 162 -5.75 11.36 8.15
CA GLY A 162 -4.45 11.51 7.50
C GLY A 162 -4.35 10.75 6.19
N THR A 163 -3.13 10.69 5.69
CA THR A 163 -2.82 10.02 4.43
C THR A 163 -1.72 8.97 4.56
N LEU A 164 -1.75 8.03 3.63
CA LEU A 164 -0.80 6.95 3.48
C LEU A 164 -0.31 6.92 2.04
N LEU A 165 1.01 7.00 1.86
CA LEU A 165 1.71 6.68 0.62
C LEU A 165 2.47 5.38 0.84
N ARG A 166 2.16 4.35 0.07
CA ARG A 166 2.93 3.09 0.09
C ARG A 166 3.92 3.08 -1.05
N ASP A 167 5.13 2.61 -0.82
CA ASP A 167 6.11 2.48 -1.89
C ASP A 167 5.74 1.34 -2.83
N ALA A 168 5.94 1.56 -4.13
CA ALA A 168 5.73 0.60 -5.20
C ALA A 168 6.68 0.86 -6.38
N GLN A 169 6.89 -0.16 -7.21
CA GLN A 169 7.67 -0.05 -8.45
C GLN A 169 6.88 0.68 -9.55
N GLY A 170 5.59 0.34 -9.70
CA GLY A 170 4.65 1.08 -10.55
C GLY A 170 3.91 2.17 -9.78
N GLN A 171 2.83 2.69 -10.35
CA GLN A 171 1.96 3.65 -9.66
C GLN A 171 1.52 3.12 -8.29
N ARG A 172 1.59 4.00 -7.29
CA ARG A 172 1.46 3.62 -5.89
C ARG A 172 0.19 4.18 -5.25
N PRO A 173 -0.43 3.48 -4.28
CA PRO A 173 -1.67 3.97 -3.71
C PRO A 173 -1.38 5.16 -2.79
N PHE A 174 -2.09 6.26 -3.03
CA PHE A 174 -2.21 7.39 -2.13
C PHE A 174 -3.60 7.38 -1.52
N LEU A 175 -3.67 7.10 -0.22
CA LEU A 175 -4.93 6.89 0.47
C LEU A 175 -5.12 7.96 1.55
N ALA A 176 -6.29 8.59 1.61
CA ALA A 176 -6.74 9.33 2.77
C ALA A 176 -7.64 8.42 3.63
N TYR A 177 -7.38 8.39 4.94
CA TYR A 177 -8.15 7.63 5.90
C TYR A 177 -8.70 8.57 6.99
N ALA A 178 -9.99 8.45 7.27
CA ALA A 178 -10.66 9.26 8.29
C ALA A 178 -11.79 8.45 8.94
N PRO A 179 -11.55 7.87 10.12
CA PRO A 179 -12.59 7.40 11.02
C PRO A 179 -13.32 8.61 11.61
N VAL A 180 -14.62 8.73 11.37
CA VAL A 180 -15.43 9.91 11.72
C VAL A 180 -16.73 9.53 12.40
N GLN A 181 -17.29 10.47 13.16
CA GLN A 181 -18.65 10.36 13.69
C GLN A 181 -19.64 10.04 12.55
N THR A 182 -20.51 9.05 12.78
CA THR A 182 -21.38 8.49 11.73
C THR A 182 -22.31 9.55 11.13
N ASP A 183 -22.81 10.47 11.95
CA ASP A 183 -23.67 11.59 11.54
C ASP A 183 -22.93 12.73 10.82
N LYS A 184 -21.59 12.63 10.69
CA LYS A 184 -20.73 13.58 9.97
C LYS A 184 -20.06 12.98 8.74
N THR A 185 -20.52 11.81 8.29
CA THR A 185 -19.88 11.08 7.19
C THR A 185 -19.88 11.89 5.89
N ALA A 186 -21.02 12.46 5.51
CA ALA A 186 -21.16 13.18 4.24
C ALA A 186 -20.37 14.50 4.26
N GLU A 187 -20.46 15.23 5.36
CA GLU A 187 -19.71 16.47 5.58
C GLU A 187 -18.21 16.20 5.57
N SER A 188 -17.75 15.15 6.26
CA SER A 188 -16.33 14.76 6.26
C SER A 188 -15.81 14.41 4.86
N VAL A 189 -16.63 13.74 4.02
CA VAL A 189 -16.27 13.49 2.61
C VAL A 189 -16.12 14.81 1.84
N ALA A 190 -17.03 15.76 2.03
CA ALA A 190 -16.95 17.06 1.38
C ALA A 190 -15.70 17.84 1.79
N GLU A 191 -15.35 17.81 3.08
CA GLU A 191 -14.12 18.41 3.62
C GLU A 191 -12.86 17.77 3.02
N ILE A 192 -12.79 16.44 2.95
CA ILE A 192 -11.66 15.72 2.32
C ILE A 192 -11.49 16.15 0.86
N LEU A 193 -12.58 16.24 0.11
CA LEU A 193 -12.55 16.68 -1.29
C LEU A 193 -12.11 18.15 -1.40
N ARG A 194 -12.59 19.03 -0.53
CA ARG A 194 -12.18 20.43 -0.51
C ARG A 194 -10.69 20.57 -0.22
N GLU A 195 -10.19 19.90 0.81
CA GLU A 195 -8.76 19.94 1.14
C GLU A 195 -7.90 19.41 -0.01
N SER A 196 -8.39 18.44 -0.79
CA SER A 196 -7.64 17.85 -1.92
C SER A 196 -7.51 18.76 -3.14
N GLN A 197 -8.29 19.84 -3.22
CA GLN A 197 -8.33 20.77 -4.37
C GLN A 197 -7.75 22.15 -4.07
N ALA A 198 -7.54 22.47 -2.79
CA ALA A 198 -6.99 23.74 -2.32
C ALA A 198 -5.47 23.66 -2.21
#